data_AF-A0A401TQ83-F1
#
_entry.id   AF-A0A401TQ83-F1
#
_cell.length_a   1.000
_cell.length_b   1.000
_cell.length_c   1.000
_cell.angle_alpha   90.00
_cell.angle_beta   90.00
_cell.angle_gamma   90.00
#
_symmetry.space_group_name_H-M   'P 1'
#
loop_
_entity.id
_entity.type
_entity.pdbx_description
1 polymer ?
#
loop_
_entity_poly.entity_id
_entity_poly.type
_entity_poly.pdbx_seq_one_letter_code
_entity_poly.pdbx_strand_id
1 'polypeptide(L)'
;MLPLVLPLYQPPLESLATVEETVVRDKAVESLRTISKEHSSSDLERYFVPLVKRLASGDWFTSRTSACGLFSVCYQRVSNPVKAELRL
;
A
#
# COMPACT_ATOMS: atom_id res chain seq x y z
N MET A 1 -9.28 15.30 12.00
CA MET A 1 -8.61 16.09 10.94
C MET A 1 -7.57 15.27 10.17
N LEU A 2 -6.74 14.44 10.83
CA LEU A 2 -5.80 13.52 10.16
C LEU A 2 -6.41 12.54 9.13
N PRO A 3 -7.59 11.91 9.34
CA PRO A 3 -8.08 10.86 8.44
C PRO A 3 -8.28 11.32 6.99
N LEU A 4 -8.58 12.60 6.77
CA LEU A 4 -8.86 13.16 5.45
C LEU A 4 -7.60 13.43 4.61
N VAL A 5 -6.42 13.53 5.24
CA VAL A 5 -5.16 13.82 4.52
C VAL A 5 -4.33 12.58 4.22
N LEU A 6 -4.61 11.44 4.87
CA LEU A 6 -3.85 10.20 4.67
C LEU A 6 -3.79 9.74 3.21
N PRO A 7 -4.88 9.80 2.42
CA PRO A 7 -4.82 9.41 1.00
C PRO A 7 -3.91 10.32 0.15
N LEU A 8 -3.66 11.57 0.57
CA LEU A 8 -2.82 12.51 -0.18
C LEU A 8 -1.33 12.13 -0.18
N TYR A 9 -0.88 11.39 0.84
CA TYR A 9 0.51 10.93 0.93
C TYR A 9 0.78 9.67 0.10
N GLN A 10 -0.25 8.95 -0.35
CA GLN A 10 -0.06 7.70 -1.10
C GLN A 10 0.57 7.90 -2.49
N PRO A 11 0.13 8.84 -3.35
CA PRO A 11 0.73 9.01 -4.67
C PRO A 11 2.25 9.27 -4.67
N PRO A 12 2.81 10.17 -3.84
CA PRO A 12 4.26 10.35 -3.81
C PRO A 12 5.00 9.14 -3.24
N LEU A 13 4.45 8.47 -2.23
CA LEU A 13 5.06 7.24 -1.68
C LEU A 13 4.97 6.07 -2.65
N GLU A 14 3.91 5.96 -3.44
CA GLU A 14 3.77 4.96 -4.50
C GLU A 14 4.83 5.16 -5.57
N SER A 15 5.06 6.40 -6.01
CA SER A 15 6.15 6.73 -6.94
C SER A 15 7.52 6.30 -6.39
N LEU A 16 7.83 6.68 -5.14
CA LEU A 16 9.07 6.28 -4.47
C LEU A 16 9.20 4.76 -4.27
N ALA A 17 8.09 4.03 -4.14
CA ALA A 17 8.09 2.58 -4.03
C ALA A 17 8.40 1.85 -5.36
N THR A 18 8.52 2.57 -6.47
CA THR A 18 8.81 1.99 -7.80
C THR A 18 10.23 2.24 -8.33
N VAL A 19 11.00 3.12 -7.69
CA VAL A 19 12.35 3.50 -8.16
C VAL A 19 13.35 2.34 -8.04
N GLU A 20 14.44 2.36 -8.81
CA GLU A 20 15.44 1.28 -8.81
C GLU A 20 16.30 1.22 -7.53
N GLU A 21 16.47 2.34 -6.84
CA GLU A 21 17.22 2.41 -5.58
C GLU A 21 16.49 1.67 -4.44
N THR A 22 17.10 0.60 -3.93
CA THR A 22 16.46 -0.28 -2.95
C THR A 22 16.21 0.43 -1.62
N VAL A 23 17.15 1.25 -1.17
CA VAL A 23 17.03 1.97 0.09
C VAL A 23 15.87 2.96 0.07
N VAL A 24 15.63 3.60 -1.08
CA VAL A 24 14.49 4.53 -1.25
C VAL A 24 13.17 3.76 -1.21
N ARG A 25 13.07 2.63 -1.91
CA ARG A 25 11.85 1.80 -1.87
C ARG A 25 11.54 1.28 -0.48
N ASP A 26 12.54 0.79 0.25
CA ASP A 26 12.35 0.26 1.60
C ASP A 26 11.79 1.35 2.53
N LYS A 27 12.27 2.59 2.40
CA LYS A 27 11.77 3.74 3.15
C LYS A 27 10.37 4.19 2.73
N ALA A 28 10.04 4.07 1.45
CA ALA A 28 8.68 4.30 0.97
C ALA A 28 7.70 3.27 1.55
N VAL A 29 8.08 1.98 1.55
CA VAL A 29 7.29 0.88 2.12
C VAL A 29 7.13 1.04 3.62
N GLU A 30 8.18 1.40 4.36
CA GLU A 30 8.12 1.70 5.80
C GLU A 30 7.13 2.83 6.11
N SER A 31 7.18 3.91 5.32
CA SER A 31 6.24 5.04 5.43
C SER A 31 4.80 4.59 5.15
N LEU A 32 4.58 3.81 4.08
CA LEU A 32 3.25 3.26 3.73
C LEU A 32 2.68 2.37 4.84
N ARG A 33 3.51 1.52 5.46
CA ARG A 33 3.12 0.67 6.61
C ARG A 33 2.79 1.49 7.86
N THR A 34 3.40 2.66 8.01
CA THR A 34 3.13 3.56 9.13
C THR A 34 1.78 4.24 8.93
N ILE A 35 1.56 4.88 7.77
CA ILE A 35 0.29 5.57 7.50
C ILE A 35 -0.90 4.61 7.40
N SER A 36 -0.69 3.34 7.02
CA SER A 36 -1.78 2.36 6.97
C SER A 36 -2.41 2.11 8.33
N LYS A 37 -1.65 2.28 9.43
CA LYS A 37 -2.17 2.13 10.80
C LYS A 37 -3.22 3.19 11.13
N GLU A 38 -3.07 4.39 10.56
CA GLU A 38 -3.96 5.54 10.78
C GLU A 38 -5.24 5.50 9.92
N HIS A 39 -5.28 4.66 8.89
CA HIS A 39 -6.48 4.52 8.05
C HIS A 39 -7.60 3.82 8.83
N SER A 40 -8.86 4.20 8.61
CA SER A 40 -9.99 3.34 8.99
C SER A 40 -10.03 2.08 8.11
N SER A 41 -10.80 1.06 8.50
CA SER A 41 -11.02 -0.12 7.64
C SER A 41 -11.60 0.26 6.28
N SER A 42 -12.55 1.21 6.25
CA SER A 42 -13.12 1.72 4.98
C SER A 42 -12.09 2.46 4.14
N ASP A 43 -11.19 3.23 4.74
CA ASP A 43 -10.15 3.95 3.99
C ASP A 43 -9.07 2.99 3.48
N LEU A 44 -8.76 1.94 4.23
CA LEU A 44 -7.87 0.89 3.75
C LEU A 44 -8.43 0.25 2.48
N GLU A 45 -9.71 -0.14 2.50
CA GLU A 45 -10.36 -0.75 1.33
C GLU A 45 -10.46 0.24 0.15
N ARG A 46 -10.78 1.50 0.44
CA ARG A 46 -11.00 2.52 -0.60
C ARG A 46 -9.72 3.04 -1.25
N TYR A 47 -8.63 3.15 -0.49
CA TYR A 47 -7.41 3.84 -0.96
C TYR A 47 -6.15 2.97 -0.87
N PHE A 48 -5.96 2.24 0.23
CA PHE A 48 -4.74 1.46 0.45
C PHE A 48 -4.70 0.17 -0.37
N VAL A 49 -5.77 -0.60 -0.40
CA VAL A 49 -5.88 -1.84 -1.16
C VAL A 49 -5.68 -1.61 -2.66
N PRO A 50 -6.29 -0.60 -3.31
CA PRO A 50 -5.99 -0.28 -4.70
C PRO A 50 -4.51 0.02 -4.97
N LEU A 51 -3.81 0.72 -4.06
CA LEU A 51 -2.37 0.94 -4.17
C LEU A 51 -1.59 -0.38 -4.13
N VAL A 52 -1.89 -1.25 -3.17
CA VAL A 52 -1.21 -2.56 -3.06
C VAL A 52 -1.41 -3.38 -4.34
N LYS A 53 -2.62 -3.39 -4.89
CA LYS A 53 -2.93 -4.07 -6.15
C LYS A 53 -2.15 -3.50 -7.33
N ARG A 54 -2.11 -2.17 -7.49
CA ARG A 54 -1.31 -1.51 -8.55
C ARG A 54 0.17 -1.86 -8.45
N LEU A 55 0.72 -1.86 -7.23
CA LEU A 55 2.11 -2.25 -7.03
C LEU A 55 2.36 -3.73 -7.38
N ALA A 56 1.46 -4.62 -6.97
CA ALA A 56 1.55 -6.06 -7.19
C ALA A 56 1.38 -6.46 -8.66
N SER A 57 0.53 -5.74 -9.41
CA SER A 57 0.29 -5.98 -10.84
C SER A 57 1.14 -5.09 -11.75
N GLY A 58 2.08 -4.32 -11.21
CA GLY A 58 2.93 -3.42 -12.00
C GLY A 58 3.90 -4.17 -12.92
N ASP A 59 4.17 -3.60 -14.08
CA ASP A 59 5.08 -4.17 -15.10
C ASP A 59 6.50 -4.37 -14.56
N TRP A 60 6.94 -3.46 -13.69
CA TRP A 60 8.29 -3.44 -13.13
C TRP A 60 8.43 -4.34 -11.91
N PHE A 61 9.53 -5.10 -11.86
CA PHE A 61 9.80 -5.98 -10.71
C PHE A 61 9.96 -5.18 -9.40
N THR A 62 10.51 -3.97 -9.47
CA THR A 62 10.68 -3.07 -8.31
C THR A 62 9.36 -2.79 -7.61
N SER A 63 8.33 -2.49 -8.40
CA SER A 63 6.95 -2.31 -7.94
C SER A 63 6.42 -3.55 -7.21
N ARG A 64 6.58 -4.72 -7.83
CA ARG A 64 6.08 -5.99 -7.28
C ARG A 64 6.80 -6.38 -5.99
N THR A 65 8.11 -6.15 -5.91
CA THR A 65 8.90 -6.35 -4.68
C THR A 65 8.39 -5.46 -3.55
N SER A 66 8.09 -4.18 -3.82
CA SER A 66 7.53 -3.27 -2.80
C SER A 66 6.16 -3.73 -2.28
N ALA A 67 5.31 -4.29 -3.14
CA ALA A 67 3.99 -4.80 -2.75
C ALA A 67 4.07 -5.89 -1.66
N CYS A 68 5.10 -6.74 -1.70
CA CYS A 68 5.29 -7.82 -0.72
C CYS A 68 5.28 -7.30 0.74
N GLY A 69 5.80 -6.09 0.98
CA GLY A 69 5.85 -5.47 2.30
C GLY A 69 4.52 -4.89 2.81
N LEU A 70 3.46 -4.88 1.99
CA LEU A 70 2.24 -4.12 2.28
C LEU A 70 1.00 -4.99 2.54
N PHE A 71 0.95 -6.24 2.05
CA PHE A 71 -0.21 -7.10 2.29
C PHE A 71 -0.50 -7.33 3.78
N SER A 72 0.55 -7.54 4.59
CA SER A 72 0.38 -7.87 6.01
C SER A 72 -0.32 -6.77 6.82
N VAL A 73 -0.18 -5.50 6.42
CA VAL A 73 -0.68 -4.37 7.22
C VAL A 73 -2.14 -4.03 6.94
N CYS A 74 -2.69 -4.43 5.79
CA CYS A 74 -4.10 -4.22 5.45
C CYS A 74 -4.95 -5.49 5.62
N TYR A 75 -4.38 -6.68 5.40
CA TYR A 75 -5.15 -7.92 5.26
C TYR A 75 -6.12 -8.22 6.41
N GLN A 76 -5.70 -8.06 7.68
CA GLN A 76 -6.58 -8.37 8.82
C GLN A 76 -7.73 -7.37 9.00
N ARG A 77 -7.59 -6.16 8.46
CA ARG A 77 -8.46 -5.01 8.74
C ARG A 77 -9.46 -4.72 7.62
N VAL A 78 -9.44 -5.51 6.56
CA VAL A 78 -10.36 -5.41 5.42
C VAL A 78 -11.39 -6.55 5.47
N SER A 79 -12.50 -6.35 4.77
CA SER A 79 -13.63 -7.26 4.67
C SER A 79 -13.27 -8.60 4.02
N ASN A 80 -14.06 -9.64 4.29
CA ASN A 80 -13.85 -10.97 3.71
C ASN A 80 -13.83 -11.00 2.16
N PRO A 81 -14.70 -10.25 1.46
CA PRO A 81 -14.60 -10.13 0.00
C PRO A 81 -13.25 -9.58 -0.45
N VAL A 82 -12.77 -8.49 0.17
CA VAL A 82 -11.47 -7.90 -0.16
C VAL A 82 -10.31 -8.85 0.18
N LYS A 83 -10.40 -9.60 1.29
CA LYS A 83 -9.43 -10.68 1.59
C LYS A 83 -9.40 -11.75 0.50
N ALA A 84 -10.53 -12.11 -0.09
CA ALA A 84 -10.58 -13.07 -1.19
C ALA A 84 -9.86 -12.51 -2.42
N GLU A 85 -10.09 -11.24 -2.77
CA GLU A 85 -9.41 -10.58 -3.89
C GLU A 85 -7.89 -10.47 -3.69
N LEU A 86 -7.40 -10.26 -2.46
CA LEU A 86 -5.97 -10.17 -2.16
C LEU A 86 -5.23 -11.52 -2.21
N ARG A 87 -5.95 -12.64 -2.32
CA ARG A 87 -5.38 -14.00 -2.41
C ARG A 87 -5.28 -14.51 -3.85
N LEU A 88 -5.83 -13.77 -4.80
CA LEU A 88 -5.81 -14.06 -6.24
C LEU A 88 -4.59 -13.38 -6.87
#